data_AF-A0A5C7KAM2-F1
#
_entry.id   AF-A0A5C7KAM2-F1
#
_cell.length_a   1.000
_cell.length_b   1.000
_cell.length_c   1.000
_cell.angle_alpha   90.00
_cell.angle_beta   90.00
_cell.angle_gamma   90.00
#
_symmetry.space_group_name_H-M   'P 1'
#
loop_
_entity.id
_entity.type
_entity.pdbx_description
1 polymer ?
#
loop_
_entity_poly.entity_id
_entity_poly.type
_entity_poly.pdbx_seq_one_letter_code
_entity_poly.pdbx_strand_id
1 'polypeptide(L)' 'MVKKGERPLPLPPLFFVVSISASLLLAAGLVGLFAPQVSSLLADRPIAFACIGAGGVLELWAMVQLSGVARKTSR' A
#
# COMPACT_ATOMS: atom_id res chain seq x y z
N MET A 1 22.05 -1.99 -26.46
CA MET A 1 21.84 -0.68 -25.83
C MET A 1 21.35 -0.91 -24.41
N VAL A 2 22.24 -0.88 -23.42
CA VAL A 2 21.90 -1.09 -22.01
C VAL A 2 21.53 0.28 -21.43
N LYS A 3 20.28 0.44 -20.96
CA LYS A 3 19.81 1.68 -20.31
C LYS A 3 20.62 1.90 -19.04
N LYS A 4 21.57 2.82 -19.13
CA LYS A 4 22.48 3.25 -18.08
C LYS A 4 21.68 4.01 -17.02
N GLY A 5 21.65 3.51 -15.79
CA GLY A 5 21.45 4.35 -14.61
C GLY A 5 20.02 4.67 -14.20
N GLU A 6 19.17 3.65 -14.02
CA GLU A 6 18.10 3.76 -13.01
C GLU A 6 18.80 3.86 -11.64
N ARG A 7 19.19 5.07 -11.25
CA ARG A 7 19.48 5.35 -9.85
C ARG A 7 18.17 5.03 -9.12
N PRO A 8 18.16 4.13 -8.13
CA PRO A 8 16.96 3.90 -7.34
C PRO A 8 16.55 5.26 -6.79
N LEU A 9 15.33 5.69 -7.14
CA LEU A 9 14.72 6.89 -6.57
C LEU A 9 14.96 6.80 -5.05
N PRO A 10 15.48 7.84 -4.39
CA PRO A 10 15.67 7.85 -2.95
C PRO A 10 14.31 7.92 -2.28
N LEU A 11 13.55 6.83 -2.36
CA LEU A 11 12.31 6.63 -1.65
C LEU A 11 12.70 6.44 -0.19
N PRO A 12 12.17 7.27 0.72
CA PRO A 12 12.50 7.14 2.13
C PRO A 12 12.12 5.72 2.59
N PRO A 13 12.91 5.06 3.47
CA PRO A 13 12.61 3.72 3.97
C PRO A 13 11.19 3.57 4.52
N LEU A 14 10.66 4.66 5.09
CA LEU A 14 9.27 4.83 5.53
C LEU A 14 8.23 4.53 4.44
N PHE A 15 8.53 4.84 3.17
CA PHE A 15 7.66 4.53 2.04
C PHE A 15 7.43 3.03 1.89
N PHE A 16 8.49 2.22 1.98
CA PHE A 16 8.38 0.77 1.90
C PHE A 16 7.57 0.20 3.06
N VAL A 17 7.81 0.69 4.28
CA VAL A 17 7.05 0.27 5.47
C VAL A 17 5.57 0.59 5.33
N VAL A 18 5.24 1.79 4.87
CA VAL A 18 3.86 2.22 4.63
C VAL A 18 3.21 1.38 3.52
N SER A 19 3.91 1.13 2.42
CA SER A 19 3.39 0.33 1.31
C SER A 19 3.13 -1.12 1.72
N ILE A 20 4.05 -1.76 2.44
CA ILE A 20 3.86 -3.13 2.96
C ILE A 20 2.68 -3.18 3.93
N SER A 21 2.59 -2.18 4.83
CA SER A 21 1.48 -2.10 5.80
C SER A 21 0.14 -1.91 5.10
N ALA A 22 0.09 -1.10 4.04
CA ALA A 22 -1.10 -0.89 3.22
C ALA A 22 -1.55 -2.19 2.55
N SER A 23 -0.63 -2.93 1.93
CA SER A 23 -0.92 -4.22 1.30
C SER A 23 -1.39 -5.26 2.32
N LEU A 24 -0.79 -5.31 3.52
CA LEU A 24 -1.23 -6.19 4.60
C LEU A 24 -2.64 -5.86 5.09
N LEU A 25 -2.97 -4.57 5.24
CA LEU A 25 -4.31 -4.12 5.62
C LEU A 25 -5.36 -4.44 4.55
N LEU A 26 -5.03 -4.24 3.26
CA LEU A 26 -5.89 -4.62 2.14
C LEU A 26 -6.12 -6.13 2.09
N ALA A 27 -5.05 -6.92 2.22
CA ALA A 27 -5.13 -8.37 2.25
C ALA A 27 -5.97 -8.86 3.44
N ALA A 28 -5.74 -8.30 4.64
CA ALA A 28 -6.54 -8.58 5.82
C ALA A 28 -8.03 -8.25 5.57
N GLY A 29 -8.33 -7.05 5.08
CA GLY A 29 -9.70 -6.65 4.78
C GLY A 29 -10.40 -7.57 3.76
N LEU A 30 -9.71 -8.00 2.71
CA LEU A 30 -10.23 -8.97 1.74
C LEU A 30 -10.45 -10.36 2.36
N VAL A 31 -9.53 -10.83 3.20
CA VAL A 31 -9.69 -12.09 3.94
C VAL A 31 -10.91 -12.01 4.87
N GLY A 32 -11.11 -10.89 5.56
CA GLY A 32 -12.31 -10.69 6.39
C GLY A 32 -13.62 -10.70 5.59
N LEU A 33 -13.60 -10.21 4.35
CA LEU A 33 -14.79 -10.17 3.50
C LEU A 33 -15.12 -11.52 2.84
N PHE A 34 -14.10 -12.22 2.33
CA PHE A 34 -14.26 -13.42 1.50
C PHE A 34 -14.00 -14.73 2.24
N ALA A 35 -13.24 -14.70 3.33
CA ALA A 35 -12.88 -15.87 4.12
C ALA A 35 -13.02 -15.60 5.64
N PRO A 36 -14.22 -15.19 6.12
CA PRO A 36 -14.45 -14.83 7.52
C PRO A 36 -14.18 -15.99 8.49
N GLN A 37 -14.23 -17.23 8.00
CA GLN A 37 -13.90 -18.46 8.74
C GLN A 37 -12.42 -18.60 9.12
N VAL A 38 -11.53 -17.81 8.52
CA VAL A 38 -10.07 -17.86 8.78
C VAL A 38 -9.72 -17.14 10.08
N SER A 39 -10.50 -16.13 10.48
CA SER A 39 -10.27 -15.40 11.72
C SER A 39 -11.55 -14.75 12.24
N SER A 40 -11.94 -15.10 13.47
CA SER A 40 -13.11 -14.52 14.14
C SER A 40 -13.00 -13.01 14.36
N LEU A 41 -11.77 -12.47 14.39
CA LEU A 41 -11.48 -11.05 14.53
C LEU A 41 -11.69 -10.28 13.22
N LEU A 42 -11.52 -10.94 12.08
CA LEU A 42 -11.74 -10.37 10.75
C LEU A 42 -13.14 -10.67 10.20
N ALA A 43 -13.90 -11.56 10.84
CA ALA A 43 -15.29 -11.83 10.50
C ALA A 43 -16.21 -10.61 10.76
N ASP A 44 -15.78 -9.67 11.60
CA ASP A 44 -16.50 -8.44 11.86
C ASP A 44 -16.40 -7.50 10.65
N ARG A 45 -17.48 -7.43 9.88
CA ARG A 45 -17.57 -6.64 8.63
C ARG A 45 -17.06 -5.19 8.74
N PRO A 46 -17.42 -4.38 9.75
CA PRO A 46 -16.86 -3.03 9.91
C PRO A 46 -15.34 -3.02 10.04
N ILE A 47 -14.73 -4.03 10.68
CA ILE A 47 -13.27 -4.14 10.79
C ILE A 47 -12.66 -4.43 9.41
N ALA A 48 -13.25 -5.37 8.66
CA ALA A 48 -12.80 -5.68 7.29
C ALA A 48 -12.85 -4.44 6.38
N PHE A 49 -13.95 -3.68 6.41
CA PHE A 49 -14.06 -2.43 5.64
C PHE A 49 -13.08 -1.34 6.12
N ALA A 50 -12.84 -1.23 7.43
CA ALA A 50 -11.86 -0.30 7.97
C ALA A 50 -10.43 -0.63 7.48
N CYS A 51 -10.08 -1.92 7.44
CA CYS A 51 -8.81 -2.40 6.90
C CYS A 51 -8.66 -2.10 5.40
N ILE A 52 -9.70 -2.34 4.59
CA ILE A 52 -9.70 -1.99 3.15
C ILE A 52 -9.54 -0.47 2.98
N GLY A 53 -10.31 0.32 3.74
CA GLY A 53 -10.27 1.79 3.66
C GLY A 53 -8.91 2.35 4.06
N ALA A 54 -8.34 1.89 5.18
CA ALA A 54 -7.02 2.30 5.63
C ALA A 54 -5.92 1.89 4.65
N GLY A 55 -5.96 0.65 4.14
CA GLY A 55 -5.05 0.17 3.11
C GLY A 55 -5.12 1.00 1.83
N GLY A 56 -6.33 1.30 1.34
CA GLY A 56 -6.52 2.11 0.15
C GLY A 56 -6.03 3.55 0.30
N VAL A 57 -6.26 4.19 1.45
CA VAL A 57 -5.77 5.56 1.72
C VAL A 57 -4.23 5.60 1.78
N LEU A 58 -3.61 4.59 2.40
CA LEU A 58 -2.15 4.49 2.47
C LEU A 58 -1.52 4.22 1.09
N GLU A 59 -2.15 3.37 0.26
CA GLU A 59 -1.72 3.18 -1.13
C GLU A 59 -1.86 4.46 -1.97
N LEU A 60 -2.97 5.19 -1.81
CA LEU A 60 -3.19 6.45 -2.53
C LEU A 60 -2.11 7.48 -2.14
N TRP A 61 -1.81 7.59 -0.85
CA TRP A 61 -0.72 8.43 -0.35
C TRP A 61 0.64 8.02 -0.93
N ALA A 62 0.91 6.72 -1.01
CA ALA A 62 2.12 6.20 -1.62
C ALA A 62 2.21 6.55 -3.13
N MET A 63 1.12 6.41 -3.88
CA MET A 63 1.08 6.83 -5.29
C MET A 63 1.32 8.33 -5.47
N VAL A 64 0.78 9.16 -4.58
CA VAL A 64 1.01 10.61 -4.60
C VAL A 64 2.48 10.93 -4.37
N GLN A 65 3.13 10.26 -3.42
CA GLN A 65 4.57 10.42 -3.17
C GLN A 65 5.41 10.00 -4.39
N LEU A 66 5.12 8.83 -4.99
CA LEU A 66 5.79 8.38 -6.21
C LEU A 66 5.61 9.36 -7.38
N SER A 67 4.39 9.86 -7.56
CA SER A 67 4.07 10.84 -8.61
C SER A 67 4.79 12.17 -8.37
N GLY A 68 4.89 12.61 -7.11
CA GLY A 68 5.60 13.82 -6.73
C GLY A 68 7.11 13.72 -6.98
N VAL A 69 7.72 12.58 -6.66
CA VAL A 69 9.14 12.33 -6.94
C VAL A 69 9.40 12.18 -8.43
N ALA A 70 8.53 11.48 -9.18
CA ALA A 70 8.63 11.33 -10.63
C ALA A 70 8.58 12.68 -11.37
N ARG A 71 7.74 13.63 -10.91
CA ARG A 71 7.71 14.99 -11.47
C ARG A 71 8.98 15.79 -11.19
N LYS A 72 9.61 15.60 -10.03
CA LYS A 72 10.87 16.26 -9.67
C LYS A 72 12.07 15.71 -10.43
N THR A 73 12.07 14.42 -10.76
CA THR A 73 13.19 13.81 -11.52
C THR A 73 13.15 14.10 -13.02
N SER A 74 11.99 14.56 -13.54
CA SER A 74 11.77 14.85 -14.97
C SER A 74 11.96 16.33 -15.33
N ARG A 75 12.24 17.21 -14.36
CA ARG A 75 12.75 18.58 -14.57
C ARG A 75 14.26 18.58 -14.40
#